data_AF-X1GTW4-F1
#
_entry.id   AF-X1GTW4-F1
#
_cell.length_a   1.000
_cell.length_b   1.000
_cell.length_c   1.000
_cell.angle_alpha   90.00
_cell.angle_beta   90.00
_cell.angle_gamma   90.00
#
_symmetry.space_group_name_H-M   'P 1'
#
loop_
_entity.id
_entity.type
_entity.pdbx_description
1 polymer ?
#
loop_
_entity_poly.entity_id
_entity_poly.type
_entity_poly.pdbx_seq_one_letter_code
_entity_poly.pdbx_strand_id
1 'polypeptide(L)' 'MTDEKKTILACFAHPDDEIGCIGTLSNHVDKGDQVILAWTTSGEMASHFDNMSFNEVKKIREEQGKAETVFLLIALLS' A
#
# COMPACT_ATOMS: atom_id res chain seq x y z
N MET A 1 6.00 18.19 -23.00
CA MET A 1 4.84 18.09 -22.09
C MET A 1 5.30 18.66 -20.78
N THR A 2 4.53 19.59 -20.19
CA THR A 2 4.88 20.17 -18.89
C THR A 2 4.88 19.04 -17.85
N ASP A 3 5.98 18.91 -17.10
CA ASP A 3 6.08 18.01 -15.92
C ASP A 3 5.21 18.57 -14.78
N GLU A 4 3.90 18.58 -15.01
CA GLU A 4 2.94 18.94 -13.97
C GLU A 4 2.82 17.75 -13.01
N LYS A 5 3.12 18.01 -11.73
CA LYS A 5 2.98 17.02 -10.66
C LYS A 5 1.53 16.61 -10.51
N LYS A 6 1.29 15.30 -10.50
CA LYS A 6 -0.04 14.71 -10.36
C LYS A 6 -0.24 14.19 -8.95
N THR A 7 -1.51 14.06 -8.57
CA THR A 7 -1.92 13.25 -7.42
C THR A 7 -2.59 11.98 -7.95
N ILE A 8 -2.03 10.84 -7.57
CA ILE A 8 -2.49 9.50 -7.93
C ILE A 8 -3.11 8.87 -6.70
N LEU A 9 -4.40 8.53 -6.78
CA LEU A 9 -5.10 7.73 -5.76
C LEU A 9 -5.19 6.30 -6.27
N ALA A 10 -4.55 5.37 -5.57
CA ALA A 10 -4.62 3.95 -5.84
C ALA A 10 -5.48 3.26 -4.79
N CYS A 11 -6.62 2.71 -5.23
CA CYS A 11 -7.59 2.05 -4.36
C CYS A 11 -7.48 0.54 -4.50
N PHE A 12 -7.43 -0.14 -3.36
CA PHE A 12 -7.29 -1.59 -3.28
C PHE A 12 -8.25 -2.17 -2.25
N ALA A 13 -8.51 -3.48 -2.34
CA ALA A 13 -9.42 -4.13 -1.41
C ALA A 13 -8.74 -4.45 -0.07
N HIS A 14 -7.51 -4.95 -0.12
CA HIS A 14 -6.74 -5.38 1.04
C HIS A 14 -5.31 -4.81 1.02
N PRO A 15 -4.62 -4.76 2.17
CA PRO A 15 -3.22 -4.34 2.21
C PRO A 15 -2.30 -5.45 1.69
N ASP A 16 -1.73 -5.30 0.48
CA ASP A 16 -0.87 -6.24 -0.28
C ASP A 16 -1.26 -6.25 -1.77
N ASP A 17 -2.52 -5.94 -2.08
CA ASP A 17 -3.04 -5.86 -3.45
C ASP A 17 -2.25 -4.87 -4.32
N GLU A 18 -1.64 -3.83 -3.72
CA GLU A 18 -0.80 -2.86 -4.43
C GLU A 18 0.47 -3.45 -5.05
N ILE A 19 0.91 -4.63 -4.59
CA ILE A 19 2.10 -5.32 -5.11
C ILE A 19 1.94 -5.57 -6.63
N GLY A 20 0.71 -5.81 -7.10
CA GLY A 20 0.43 -6.02 -8.51
C GLY A 20 0.75 -4.83 -9.43
N CYS A 21 0.82 -3.61 -8.90
CA CYS A 21 1.13 -2.40 -9.66
C CYS A 21 2.22 -1.52 -9.02
N ILE A 22 2.96 -2.07 -8.06
CA ILE A 22 3.93 -1.33 -7.25
C ILE A 22 5.00 -0.61 -8.09
N GLY A 23 5.46 -1.23 -9.18
CA GLY A 23 6.41 -0.61 -10.11
C GLY A 23 5.85 0.61 -10.83
N THR A 24 4.55 0.62 -11.13
CA THR A 24 3.88 1.79 -11.72
C THR A 24 3.77 2.92 -10.71
N LEU A 25 3.41 2.60 -9.46
CA LEU A 25 3.33 3.58 -8.38
C LEU A 25 4.70 4.19 -8.07
N SER A 26 5.74 3.36 -8.04
CA SER A 26 7.16 3.77 -7.94
C SER A 26 7.53 4.76 -9.05
N ASN A 27 7.23 4.45 -10.31
CA ASN A 27 7.49 5.37 -11.43
C ASN A 27 6.79 6.73 -11.29
N HIS A 28 5.66 6.81 -10.58
CA HIS A 28 4.98 8.07 -10.30
C HIS A 28 5.68 8.85 -9.19
N VAL A 29 6.06 8.18 -8.10
CA VAL A 29 6.86 8.79 -7.02
C VAL A 29 8.19 9.34 -7.55
N ASP A 30 8.89 8.58 -8.41
CA ASP A 30 10.17 8.99 -9.00
C ASP A 30 10.04 10.22 -9.91
N LYS A 31 8.87 10.41 -10.52
CA LYS A 31 8.54 11.62 -11.30
C LYS A 31 8.18 12.82 -10.40
N GLY A 32 8.06 12.60 -9.09
CA GLY A 32 7.64 13.61 -8.13
C GLY A 32 6.12 13.79 -8.03
N ASP A 33 5.33 12.83 -8.52
CA ASP A 33 3.90 12.76 -8.30
C ASP A 33 3.60 12.35 -6.85
N GLN A 34 2.47 12.82 -6.32
CA GLN A 34 1.95 12.38 -5.03
C GLN A 34 1.16 11.09 -5.21
N VAL A 35 1.56 10.02 -4.55
CA VAL A 35 0.82 8.75 -4.53
C VAL A 35 0.12 8.57 -3.18
N ILE A 36 -1.18 8.29 -3.21
CA ILE A 36 -2.02 8.00 -2.05
C ILE A 36 -2.57 6.58 -2.21
N LEU A 37 -2.35 5.74 -1.20
CA LEU A 37 -2.92 4.39 -1.14
C LEU A 37 -4.17 4.40 -0.26
N ALA A 38 -5.24 3.75 -0.74
CA ALA A 38 -6.47 3.56 0.02
C ALA A 38 -6.90 2.09 -0.02
N TRP A 39 -6.90 1.43 1.15
CA TRP A 39 -7.46 0.10 1.31
C TRP A 39 -8.90 0.19 1.80
N THR A 40 -9.80 -0.64 1.28
CA THR A 40 -11.20 -0.68 1.73
C THR A 40 -11.42 -1.59 2.93
N THR A 41 -10.49 -2.52 3.17
CA THR A 41 -10.49 -3.44 4.32
C THR A 41 -9.07 -3.60 4.87
N SER A 42 -8.96 -4.20 6.05
CA SER A 42 -7.66 -4.57 6.62
C SER A 42 -7.25 -5.99 6.22
N GLY A 43 -8.05 -6.74 5.46
CA GLY A 43 -7.79 -8.15 5.14
C GLY A 43 -7.94 -9.10 6.34
N GLU A 44 -8.71 -8.69 7.35
CA GLU A 44 -8.99 -9.37 8.62
C GLU A 44 -9.48 -10.84 8.53
N MET A 45 -9.98 -11.26 7.37
CA MET A 45 -10.49 -12.63 7.12
C MET A 45 -9.47 -13.54 6.44
N ALA A 46 -8.19 -13.14 6.42
CA ALA A 46 -7.14 -13.92 5.78
C ALA A 46 -6.95 -15.29 6.45
N SER A 47 -7.12 -16.36 5.66
CA SER A 47 -7.09 -17.76 6.11
C SER A 47 -5.76 -18.25 6.66
N HIS A 48 -4.69 -17.45 6.53
CA HIS A 48 -3.35 -17.80 7.02
C HIS A 48 -3.16 -17.47 8.52
N PHE A 49 -4.09 -16.74 9.13
CA PHE A 49 -4.07 -16.37 10.54
C PHE A 49 -4.95 -17.30 11.38
N ASP A 50 -4.79 -18.61 11.20
CA ASP A 50 -5.52 -19.61 11.98
C ASP A 50 -5.34 -19.38 13.48
N ASN A 51 -6.45 -19.49 14.23
CA ASN A 51 -6.52 -19.29 15.68
C ASN A 51 -6.31 -17.86 16.20
N MET A 52 -6.26 -16.85 15.32
CA MET A 52 -6.25 -15.43 15.74
C MET A 52 -7.65 -14.83 15.66
N SER A 53 -7.95 -13.92 16.57
CA SER A 53 -9.20 -13.16 16.51
C SER A 53 -9.16 -12.14 15.38
N PHE A 54 -10.35 -11.76 14.90
CA PHE A 54 -10.55 -10.69 13.92
C PHE A 54 -9.72 -9.42 14.21
N ASN A 55 -9.70 -8.97 15.48
CA ASN A 55 -9.01 -7.75 15.88
C ASN A 55 -7.48 -7.89 15.84
N GLU A 56 -6.96 -9.08 16.14
CA GLU A 56 -5.53 -9.37 16.05
C GLU A 56 -5.07 -9.37 14.59
N VAL A 57 -5.82 -10.05 13.71
CA VAL A 57 -5.51 -10.08 12.26
C VAL A 57 -5.58 -8.68 11.67
N LYS A 58 -6.64 -7.93 11.97
CA LYS A 58 -6.80 -6.53 11.53
C LYS A 58 -5.58 -5.69 11.89
N LYS A 59 -5.14 -5.75 13.16
CA LYS A 59 -3.99 -4.97 13.63
C LYS A 59 -2.70 -5.35 12.91
N ILE A 60 -2.43 -6.65 12.80
CA ILE A 60 -1.22 -7.16 12.12
C ILE A 60 -1.20 -6.68 10.67
N ARG A 61 -2.32 -6.81 9.95
CA ARG A 61 -2.38 -6.44 8.53
C ARG A 61 -2.31 -4.93 8.29
N GLU A 62 -2.87 -4.12 9.18
CA GLU A 62 -2.67 -2.67 9.13
C GLU A 62 -1.22 -2.26 9.39
N GLU A 63 -0.54 -2.95 10.31
CA GLU A 63 0.89 -2.74 10.59
C GLU A 63 1.76 -3.18 9.41
N GLN A 64 1.45 -4.33 8.79
CA GLN A 64 2.11 -4.84 7.59
C GLN A 64 1.96 -3.87 6.41
N GLY A 65 0.72 -3.49 6.07
CA GLY A 65 0.48 -2.55 4.98
C GLY A 65 1.18 -1.21 5.19
N LYS A 66 1.20 -0.69 6.42
CA LYS A 66 1.95 0.54 6.75
C LYS A 66 3.46 0.34 6.58
N ALA A 67 4.00 -0.77 7.06
CA ALA A 67 5.42 -1.08 6.93
C ALA A 67 5.83 -1.23 5.46
N GLU A 68 5.00 -1.88 4.63
CA GLU A 68 5.20 -2.02 3.19
C GLU A 68 5.12 -0.66 2.47
N THR A 69 4.15 0.17 2.83
CA THR A 69 4.03 1.54 2.28
C THR A 69 5.21 2.43 2.68
N VAL A 70 5.68 2.33 3.93
CA VAL A 70 6.86 3.08 4.40
C VAL A 70 8.14 2.55 3.76
N PHE A 71 8.28 1.24 3.62
CA PHE A 71 9.40 0.63 2.91
C PHE A 71 9.43 1.07 1.44
N LEU A 72 8.27 1.12 0.78
CA LEU A 72 8.15 1.66 -0.57
C LEU A 72 8.63 3.11 -0.62
N LEU A 73 8.21 3.96 0.31
CA LEU A 73 8.64 5.36 0.34
C LEU A 73 10.15 5.50 0.56
N ILE A 74 10.76 4.66 1.39
CA ILE A 74 12.21 4.69 1.65
C ILE A 74 13.02 4.12 0.47
N ALA A 75 12.58 3.01 -0.12
CA ALA A 75 13.26 2.37 -1.26
C ALA A 75 13.31 3.28 -2.50
N LEU A 76 12.35 4.19 -2.64
CA LEU A 76 12.29 5.17 -3.73
C LEU A 76 13.11 6.44 -3.46
N LEU A 77 13.62 6.60 -2.24
CA LEU A 77 14.48 7.72 -1.83
C LEU A 77 15.97 7.31 -1.67
N SER A 78 16.29 6.04 -1.94
CA SER A 78 17.64 5.43 -1.79
C SER A 78 18.35 5.32 -3.13
#